data_AF-A0AAU3JQ14-F1
#
_entry.id   AF-A0AAU3JQ14-F1
#
_cell.length_a   1.000
_cell.length_b   1.000
_cell.length_c   1.000
_cell.angle_alpha   90.00
_cell.angle_beta   90.00
_cell.angle_gamma   90.00
#
_symmetry.space_group_name_H-M   'P 1'
#
loop_
_entity.id
_entity.type
_entity.pdbx_description
1 polymer ?
#
loop_
_entity_poly.entity_id
_entity_poly.type
_entity_poly.pdbx_seq_one_letter_code
_entity_poly.pdbx_strand_id
1 'polypeptide(L)'
;MRWREHTNDPDVLRVLLWLDGFPITTAAVRDSVSNSLSVMTRTLESELVAEASRRGLNPAAEREAAVSSIASTLAAKRGPALPRRVRMRASERTSAVEVLLRLFAFGETLDTTEEAARTVEQVLGVSPGRSQRVNGAGPWLVGPAQDLLDAAQFLSLPTMARIAETTARELESARHLVAMLFKFLPLVARTICAVSDDSNYAGMEGIGSLDELPEFALLLVAIVIGMIRAGWQENLHMIATALEPFPDLAADIRRVLQIPASKVEENLKNQPPGVERQAPLLINAAVDGKLDQAPHRRR
;
A
#
# COMPACT_ATOMS: atom_id res chain seq x y z
N MET A 1 -20.87 -3.87 8.25
CA MET A 1 -20.87 -2.43 8.62
C MET A 1 -19.72 -2.13 9.61
N ARG A 2 -18.46 -2.51 9.30
CA ARG A 2 -17.31 -2.31 10.20
C ARG A 2 -16.45 -1.09 9.83
N TRP A 3 -16.45 -0.62 8.58
CA TRP A 3 -15.61 0.52 8.14
C TRP A 3 -15.79 1.82 8.93
N ARG A 4 -17.01 2.10 9.45
CA ARG A 4 -17.28 3.27 10.30
C ARG A 4 -16.49 3.28 11.61
N GLU A 5 -15.99 2.14 12.05
CA GLU A 5 -15.15 2.06 13.26
C GLU A 5 -13.72 2.58 12.99
N HIS A 6 -13.35 2.77 11.72
CA HIS A 6 -11.97 3.02 11.28
C HIS A 6 -11.79 4.33 10.53
N THR A 7 -12.85 4.83 9.90
CA THR A 7 -12.86 6.17 9.32
C THR A 7 -14.24 6.78 9.43
N ASN A 8 -14.27 8.08 9.72
CA ASN A 8 -15.47 8.90 9.71
C ASN A 8 -15.58 9.73 8.42
N ASP A 9 -14.62 9.60 7.51
CA ASP A 9 -14.64 10.31 6.24
C ASP A 9 -15.73 9.70 5.33
N PRO A 10 -16.77 10.48 4.97
CA PRO A 10 -17.86 9.98 4.15
C PRO A 10 -17.41 9.56 2.74
N ASP A 11 -16.36 10.18 2.20
CA ASP A 11 -15.86 9.89 0.87
C ASP A 11 -15.12 8.54 0.86
N VAL A 12 -14.28 8.31 1.87
CA VAL A 12 -13.62 7.01 2.11
C VAL A 12 -14.65 5.90 2.30
N LEU A 13 -15.64 6.11 3.19
CA LEU A 13 -16.69 5.12 3.46
C LEU A 13 -17.50 4.77 2.20
N ARG A 14 -17.80 5.77 1.36
CA ARG A 14 -18.54 5.56 0.13
C ARG A 14 -17.78 4.65 -0.85
N VAL A 15 -16.47 4.85 -0.99
CA VAL A 15 -15.63 4.00 -1.84
C VAL A 15 -15.48 2.60 -1.26
N LEU A 16 -15.24 2.45 0.04
CA LEU A 16 -15.15 1.13 0.67
C LEU A 16 -16.45 0.32 0.54
N LEU A 17 -17.61 0.95 0.74
CA LEU A 17 -18.90 0.30 0.54
C LEU A 17 -19.12 -0.09 -0.92
N TRP A 18 -18.71 0.75 -1.87
CA TRP A 18 -18.75 0.39 -3.28
C TRP A 18 -17.84 -0.82 -3.56
N LEU A 19 -16.61 -0.88 -3.04
CA LEU A 19 -15.74 -2.06 -3.16
C LEU A 19 -16.30 -3.32 -2.49
N ASP A 20 -17.20 -3.17 -1.52
CA ASP A 20 -17.94 -4.27 -0.87
C ASP A 20 -19.19 -4.73 -1.63
N GLY A 21 -19.47 -4.16 -2.81
CA GLY A 21 -20.61 -4.57 -3.63
C GLY A 21 -21.90 -3.80 -3.36
N PHE A 22 -21.89 -2.81 -2.46
CA PHE A 22 -23.08 -1.98 -2.22
C PHE A 22 -23.44 -1.16 -3.47
N PRO A 23 -24.73 -0.85 -3.68
CA PRO A 23 -25.22 -0.15 -4.88
C PRO A 23 -24.96 1.36 -4.80
N ILE A 24 -23.69 1.75 -4.69
CA ILE A 24 -23.25 3.13 -4.79
C ILE A 24 -23.03 3.46 -6.26
N THR A 25 -23.55 4.61 -6.72
CA THR A 25 -23.38 5.03 -8.12
C THR A 25 -21.93 5.36 -8.42
N THR A 26 -21.47 5.04 -9.64
CA THR A 26 -20.12 5.40 -10.11
C THR A 26 -19.86 6.91 -10.11
N ALA A 27 -20.90 7.73 -10.30
CA ALA A 27 -20.80 9.17 -10.18
C ALA A 27 -20.40 9.58 -8.75
N ALA A 28 -21.09 9.06 -7.74
CA ALA A 28 -20.79 9.38 -6.35
C ALA A 28 -19.42 8.84 -5.90
N VAL A 29 -18.98 7.69 -6.43
CA VAL A 29 -17.62 7.16 -6.20
C VAL A 29 -16.57 8.06 -6.84
N ARG A 30 -16.80 8.51 -8.08
CA ARG A 30 -15.91 9.44 -8.77
C ARG A 30 -15.77 10.74 -7.97
N ASP A 31 -16.89 11.31 -7.52
CA ASP A 31 -16.90 12.54 -6.73
C ASP A 31 -16.13 12.38 -5.42
N SER A 32 -16.30 11.24 -4.72
CA SER A 32 -15.47 10.89 -3.54
C SER A 32 -13.98 10.90 -3.86
N VAL A 33 -13.56 10.15 -4.89
CA VAL A 33 -12.14 10.01 -5.25
C VAL A 33 -11.56 11.36 -5.65
N SER A 34 -12.25 12.11 -6.51
CA SER A 34 -11.86 13.46 -6.93
C SER A 34 -11.72 14.41 -5.75
N ASN A 35 -12.72 14.44 -4.85
CA ASN A 35 -12.70 15.34 -3.70
C ASN A 35 -11.56 14.99 -2.73
N SER A 36 -11.40 13.71 -2.38
CA SER A 36 -10.34 13.28 -1.47
C SER A 36 -8.94 13.57 -2.04
N LEU A 37 -8.70 13.28 -3.33
CA LEU A 37 -7.42 13.61 -3.98
C LEU A 37 -7.18 15.13 -4.00
N SER A 38 -8.21 15.93 -4.29
CA SER A 38 -8.13 17.41 -4.25
C SER A 38 -7.85 17.95 -2.84
N VAL A 39 -8.42 17.31 -1.81
CA VAL A 39 -8.12 17.64 -0.41
C VAL A 39 -6.67 17.29 -0.09
N MET A 40 -6.19 16.09 -0.44
CA MET A 40 -4.81 15.68 -0.23
C MET A 40 -3.81 16.64 -0.91
N THR A 41 -4.07 17.04 -2.15
CA THR A 41 -3.22 18.00 -2.88
C THR A 41 -3.13 19.32 -2.14
N ARG A 42 -4.29 19.90 -1.77
CA ARG A 42 -4.32 21.17 -1.03
C ARG A 42 -3.66 21.06 0.34
N THR A 43 -3.83 19.93 1.05
CA THR A 43 -3.16 19.70 2.33
C THR A 43 -1.65 19.70 2.17
N LEU A 44 -1.10 18.97 1.18
CA LEU A 44 0.34 18.96 0.93
C LEU A 44 0.88 20.34 0.55
N GLU A 45 0.17 21.08 -0.31
CA GLU A 45 0.55 22.45 -0.67
C GLU A 45 0.52 23.38 0.54
N SER A 46 -0.50 23.26 1.41
CA SER A 46 -0.61 24.06 2.62
C SER A 46 0.50 23.76 3.63
N GLU A 47 0.88 22.49 3.80
CA GLU A 47 1.98 22.07 4.66
C GLU A 47 3.33 22.60 4.14
N LEU A 48 3.52 22.61 2.82
CA LEU A 48 4.70 23.19 2.18
C LEU A 48 4.80 24.69 2.45
N VAL A 49 3.69 25.44 2.27
CA VAL A 49 3.62 26.88 2.56
C VAL A 49 3.84 27.17 4.05
N ALA A 50 3.25 26.35 4.92
CA ALA A 50 3.40 26.47 6.37
C ALA A 50 4.85 26.21 6.80
N GLU A 51 5.50 25.19 6.24
CA GLU A 51 6.92 24.91 6.53
C GLU A 51 7.84 26.02 6.04
N ALA A 52 7.64 26.51 4.81
CA ALA A 52 8.39 27.66 4.30
C ALA A 52 8.25 28.87 5.24
N SER A 53 7.01 29.17 5.66
CA SER A 53 6.72 30.28 6.59
C SER A 53 7.40 30.08 7.95
N ARG A 54 7.36 28.86 8.52
CA ARG A 54 8.05 28.52 9.79
C ARG A 54 9.56 28.76 9.72
N ARG A 55 10.14 28.63 8.52
CA ARG A 55 11.58 28.80 8.28
C ARG A 55 11.95 30.21 7.82
N GLY A 56 10.98 31.11 7.66
CA GLY A 56 11.21 32.44 7.10
C GLY A 56 11.61 32.42 5.61
N LEU A 57 11.27 31.33 4.91
CA LEU A 57 11.55 31.14 3.49
C LEU A 57 10.40 31.68 2.65
N ASN A 58 10.71 32.11 1.43
CA ASN A 58 9.70 32.40 0.42
C ASN A 58 9.18 31.08 -0.20
N PRO A 59 7.89 30.72 -0.03
CA PRO A 59 7.37 29.43 -0.51
C PRO A 59 7.50 29.20 -2.02
N ALA A 60 7.53 30.27 -2.82
CA ALA A 60 7.64 30.20 -4.28
C ALA A 60 9.10 30.15 -4.76
N ALA A 61 9.98 30.94 -4.15
CA ALA A 61 11.39 31.02 -4.57
C ALA A 61 12.28 29.95 -3.91
N GLU A 62 11.89 29.47 -2.73
CA GLU A 62 12.71 28.57 -1.89
C GLU A 62 11.96 27.26 -1.57
N ARG A 63 11.11 26.83 -2.51
CA ARG A 63 10.33 25.58 -2.44
C ARG A 63 11.21 24.37 -2.11
N GLU A 64 12.37 24.25 -2.76
CA GLU A 64 13.29 23.11 -2.56
C GLU A 64 13.78 23.03 -1.11
N ALA A 65 14.12 24.16 -0.49
CA ALA A 65 14.54 24.20 0.91
C ALA A 65 13.39 23.78 1.87
N ALA A 66 12.15 24.18 1.56
CA ALA A 66 10.98 23.74 2.32
C ALA A 66 10.73 22.23 2.16
N VAL A 67 10.80 21.69 0.93
CA VAL A 67 10.68 20.24 0.68
C VAL A 67 11.76 19.47 1.42
N SER A 68 13.02 19.90 1.36
CA SER A 68 14.12 19.24 2.05
C SER A 68 13.96 19.26 3.58
N SER A 69 13.39 20.35 4.14
CA SER A 69 13.03 20.42 5.56
C SER A 69 11.94 19.40 5.95
N ILE A 70 10.89 19.27 5.12
CA ILE A 70 9.84 18.26 5.32
C ILE A 70 10.44 16.86 5.22
N ALA A 71 11.26 16.60 4.20
CA ALA A 71 11.92 15.33 3.97
C ALA A 71 12.78 14.91 5.16
N SER A 72 13.58 15.84 5.70
CA SER A 72 14.41 15.62 6.88
C SER A 72 13.56 15.26 8.11
N THR A 73 12.47 15.99 8.32
CA THR A 73 11.52 15.72 9.41
C THR A 73 10.90 14.33 9.28
N LEU A 74 10.43 13.96 8.08
CA LEU A 74 9.84 12.65 7.81
C LEU A 74 10.87 11.51 7.92
N ALA A 75 12.09 11.70 7.40
CA ALA A 75 13.19 10.75 7.52
C ALA A 75 13.55 10.49 8.99
N ALA A 76 13.47 11.52 9.84
CA ALA A 76 13.75 11.45 11.27
C ALA A 76 12.63 10.78 12.08
N LYS A 77 11.38 10.77 11.61
CA LYS A 77 10.27 10.08 12.29
C LYS A 77 10.58 8.58 12.46
N ARG A 78 10.27 8.05 13.64
CA ARG A 78 10.25 6.61 13.91
C ARG A 78 8.80 6.16 13.86
N GLY A 79 8.51 5.11 13.11
CA GLY A 79 7.15 4.64 12.93
C GLY A 79 6.99 3.76 11.68
N PRO A 80 5.75 3.32 11.41
CA PRO A 80 5.43 2.34 10.38
C PRO A 80 5.60 2.88 8.96
N ALA A 81 5.54 4.20 8.77
CA ALA A 81 5.44 4.80 7.44
C ALA A 81 6.72 4.61 6.60
N LEU A 82 7.90 4.53 7.23
CA LEU A 82 9.16 4.27 6.55
C LEU A 82 10.03 3.36 7.42
N PRO A 83 10.25 2.10 7.04
CA PRO A 83 11.01 1.15 7.83
C PRO A 83 12.48 1.58 8.00
N ARG A 84 13.13 1.05 9.05
CA ARG A 84 14.57 1.26 9.34
C ARG A 84 15.31 -0.08 9.40
N ARG A 85 15.16 -0.87 8.34
CA ARG A 85 15.71 -2.24 8.24
C ARG A 85 17.19 -2.25 7.85
N VAL A 86 17.61 -1.27 7.05
CA VAL A 86 18.99 -1.11 6.59
C VAL A 86 19.64 0.05 7.34
N ARG A 87 20.87 -0.17 7.81
CA ARG A 87 21.67 0.90 8.41
C ARG A 87 22.08 1.88 7.32
N MET A 88 21.71 3.14 7.49
CA MET A 88 21.90 4.21 6.51
C MET A 88 22.18 5.52 7.25
N ARG A 89 22.92 6.43 6.62
CA ARG A 89 23.17 7.76 7.18
C ARG A 89 21.89 8.60 7.18
N ALA A 90 21.78 9.53 8.12
CA ALA A 90 20.62 10.41 8.18
C ALA A 90 20.44 11.22 6.88
N SER A 91 21.54 11.70 6.30
CA SER A 91 21.52 12.45 5.03
C SER A 91 21.01 11.62 3.85
N GLU A 92 21.50 10.39 3.69
CA GLU A 92 21.05 9.45 2.64
C GLU A 92 19.55 9.19 2.74
N ARG A 93 19.05 8.98 3.97
CA ARG A 93 17.61 8.78 4.21
C ARG A 93 16.80 10.03 3.86
N THR A 94 17.27 11.20 4.29
CA THR A 94 16.61 12.48 3.96
C THR A 94 16.54 12.68 2.45
N SER A 95 17.63 12.48 1.72
CA SER A 95 17.66 12.60 0.27
C SER A 95 16.69 11.64 -0.41
N ALA A 96 16.61 10.39 0.05
CA ALA A 96 15.66 9.42 -0.51
C ALA A 96 14.19 9.79 -0.22
N VAL A 97 13.88 10.29 0.98
CA VAL A 97 12.53 10.78 1.30
C VAL A 97 12.18 12.03 0.48
N GLU A 98 13.17 12.88 0.22
CA GLU A 98 13.01 14.05 -0.64
C GLU A 98 12.66 13.64 -2.07
N VAL A 99 13.37 12.66 -2.65
CA VAL A 99 13.03 12.07 -3.96
C VAL A 99 11.60 11.54 -3.96
N LEU A 100 11.19 10.80 -2.94
CA LEU A 100 9.81 10.29 -2.83
C LEU A 100 8.77 11.41 -2.80
N LEU A 101 9.00 12.49 -2.04
CA LEU A 101 8.09 13.61 -1.97
C LEU A 101 7.97 14.32 -3.33
N ARG A 102 9.10 14.61 -3.97
CA ARG A 102 9.16 15.31 -5.25
C ARG A 102 8.46 14.52 -6.34
N LEU A 103 8.77 13.22 -6.48
CA LEU A 103 8.16 12.35 -7.49
C LEU A 103 6.68 12.07 -7.21
N PHE A 104 6.35 11.57 -6.02
CA PHE A 104 5.01 11.02 -5.76
C PHE A 104 4.04 12.04 -5.15
N ALA A 105 4.48 12.93 -4.27
CA ALA A 105 3.60 13.94 -3.69
C ALA A 105 3.41 15.15 -4.62
N PHE A 106 4.48 15.58 -5.29
CA PHE A 106 4.47 16.79 -6.12
C PHE A 106 4.51 16.54 -7.63
N GLY A 107 4.71 15.30 -8.08
CA GLY A 107 4.69 14.97 -9.51
C GLY A 107 5.83 15.59 -10.31
N GLU A 108 6.96 15.90 -9.66
CA GLU A 108 8.14 16.43 -10.33
C GLU A 108 8.85 15.32 -11.11
N THR A 109 9.50 15.69 -12.22
CA THR A 109 10.39 14.78 -12.95
C THR A 109 11.81 14.99 -12.47
N LEU A 110 12.48 13.93 -12.01
CA LEU A 110 13.85 13.98 -11.53
C LEU A 110 14.73 13.02 -12.33
N ASP A 111 15.90 13.50 -12.74
CA ASP A 111 16.97 12.64 -13.25
C ASP A 111 17.67 11.99 -12.06
N THR A 112 17.15 10.84 -11.62
CA THR A 112 17.61 10.15 -10.42
C THR A 112 18.62 9.08 -10.81
N THR A 113 19.78 9.02 -10.17
CA THR A 113 20.77 7.97 -10.44
C THR A 113 20.32 6.61 -9.92
N GLU A 114 20.85 5.52 -10.49
CA GLU A 114 20.60 4.15 -10.02
C GLU A 114 20.96 3.96 -8.53
N GLU A 115 22.02 4.61 -8.06
CA GLU A 115 22.40 4.56 -6.63
C GLU A 115 21.35 5.22 -5.74
N ALA A 116 20.87 6.41 -6.12
CA ALA A 116 19.81 7.10 -5.37
C ALA A 116 18.50 6.31 -5.38
N ALA A 117 18.15 5.69 -6.52
CA ALA A 117 16.98 4.82 -6.63
C ALA A 117 17.08 3.59 -5.70
N ARG A 118 18.26 2.96 -5.60
CA ARG A 118 18.50 1.87 -4.63
C ARG A 118 18.36 2.34 -3.18
N THR A 119 18.80 3.56 -2.85
CA THR A 119 18.57 4.12 -1.52
C THR A 119 17.07 4.27 -1.26
N VAL A 120 16.28 4.71 -2.25
CA VAL A 120 14.82 4.78 -2.15
C VAL A 120 14.21 3.41 -1.87
N GLU A 121 14.63 2.35 -2.57
CA GLU A 121 14.14 0.98 -2.31
C GLU A 121 14.41 0.52 -0.87
N GLN A 122 15.60 0.82 -0.34
CA GLN A 122 15.98 0.49 1.03
C GLN A 122 15.14 1.28 2.04
N VAL A 123 14.81 2.54 1.74
CA VAL A 123 13.95 3.41 2.56
C VAL A 123 12.51 2.92 2.56
N LEU A 124 12.00 2.47 1.42
CA LEU A 124 10.69 1.83 1.27
C LEU A 124 10.64 0.44 1.88
N GLY A 125 11.80 -0.18 2.12
CA GLY A 125 11.92 -1.54 2.68
C GLY A 125 11.68 -2.65 1.66
N VAL A 126 11.61 -2.33 0.36
CA VAL A 126 11.32 -3.31 -0.71
C VAL A 126 12.57 -4.02 -1.23
N SER A 127 13.77 -3.54 -0.87
CA SER A 127 15.04 -4.10 -1.33
C SER A 127 15.21 -5.63 -1.17
N PRO A 128 14.66 -6.32 -0.15
CA PRO A 128 14.75 -7.79 -0.07
C PRO A 128 14.05 -8.50 -1.24
N GLY A 129 13.09 -7.86 -1.90
CA GLY A 129 12.42 -8.36 -3.11
C GLY A 129 13.35 -8.60 -4.31
N ARG A 130 14.59 -8.09 -4.27
CA ARG A 130 15.63 -8.32 -5.28
C ARG A 130 16.40 -9.64 -5.13
N SER A 131 16.38 -10.24 -3.94
CA SER A 131 17.23 -11.41 -3.63
C SER A 131 16.47 -12.58 -3.04
N GLN A 132 15.41 -12.33 -2.26
CA GLN A 132 14.62 -13.37 -1.62
C GLN A 132 13.66 -14.02 -2.60
N ARG A 133 13.40 -15.33 -2.41
CA ARG A 133 12.62 -16.19 -3.29
C ARG A 133 11.45 -16.78 -2.53
N VAL A 134 10.23 -16.59 -3.01
CA VAL A 134 9.03 -17.12 -2.36
C VAL A 134 8.68 -18.45 -3.02
N ASN A 135 8.78 -19.55 -2.30
CA ASN A 135 8.41 -20.90 -2.78
C ASN A 135 9.02 -21.27 -4.16
N GLY A 136 10.31 -20.97 -4.35
CA GLY A 136 11.02 -21.25 -5.61
C GLY A 136 10.76 -20.22 -6.72
N ALA A 137 9.77 -19.34 -6.59
CA ALA A 137 9.65 -18.17 -7.47
C ALA A 137 10.86 -17.25 -7.29
N GLY A 138 11.35 -16.70 -8.41
CA GLY A 138 12.47 -15.77 -8.39
C GLY A 138 12.16 -14.46 -7.63
N PRO A 139 13.17 -13.58 -7.49
CA PRO A 139 12.92 -12.22 -6.98
C PRO A 139 11.90 -11.50 -7.87
N TRP A 140 11.04 -10.68 -7.25
CA TRP A 140 10.00 -9.94 -7.95
C TRP A 140 10.43 -8.52 -8.33
N LEU A 141 11.49 -7.99 -7.69
CA LEU A 141 12.18 -6.79 -8.15
C LEU A 141 13.36 -7.19 -9.03
N VAL A 142 13.16 -7.07 -10.33
CA VAL A 142 14.15 -7.33 -11.37
C VAL A 142 14.43 -6.04 -12.15
N GLY A 143 15.60 -5.96 -12.79
CA GLY A 143 16.00 -4.76 -13.53
C GLY A 143 16.60 -3.65 -12.66
N PRO A 144 16.82 -2.45 -13.23
CA PRO A 144 17.30 -1.27 -12.52
C PRO A 144 16.38 -0.84 -11.37
N ALA A 145 16.90 -0.08 -10.40
CA ALA A 145 16.08 0.51 -9.34
C ALA A 145 15.31 1.74 -9.82
N GLN A 146 15.79 2.40 -10.86
CA GLN A 146 15.11 3.53 -11.49
C GLN A 146 13.70 3.17 -11.99
N ASP A 147 13.48 1.95 -12.47
CA ASP A 147 12.18 1.47 -12.95
C ASP A 147 11.06 1.58 -11.89
N LEU A 148 11.41 1.52 -10.59
CA LEU A 148 10.45 1.74 -9.50
C LEU A 148 9.95 3.19 -9.47
N LEU A 149 10.82 4.15 -9.82
CA LEU A 149 10.53 5.58 -9.82
C LEU A 149 9.67 5.97 -11.02
N ASP A 150 9.77 5.23 -12.14
CA ASP A 150 8.92 5.43 -13.32
C ASP A 150 7.43 5.23 -12.98
N ALA A 151 7.11 4.47 -11.93
CA ALA A 151 5.74 4.33 -11.45
C ALA A 151 5.12 5.69 -11.04
N ALA A 152 5.92 6.71 -10.72
CA ALA A 152 5.43 8.06 -10.44
C ALA A 152 4.58 8.65 -11.58
N GLN A 153 4.78 8.18 -12.82
CA GLN A 153 3.98 8.60 -13.97
C GLN A 153 2.48 8.28 -13.84
N PHE A 154 2.11 7.32 -12.98
CA PHE A 154 0.71 6.96 -12.70
C PHE A 154 0.37 6.93 -11.19
N LEU A 155 1.37 6.88 -10.31
CA LEU A 155 1.22 6.89 -8.85
C LEU A 155 1.34 8.29 -8.21
N SER A 156 1.83 9.30 -8.93
CA SER A 156 1.96 10.64 -8.35
C SER A 156 0.60 11.26 -8.07
N LEU A 157 0.48 11.98 -6.95
CA LEU A 157 -0.76 12.62 -6.53
C LEU A 157 -1.34 13.57 -7.59
N PRO A 158 -0.57 14.45 -8.25
CA PRO A 158 -1.10 15.27 -9.33
C PRO A 158 -1.63 14.43 -10.50
N THR A 159 -1.01 13.29 -10.79
CA THR A 159 -1.50 12.40 -11.85
C THR A 159 -2.75 11.65 -11.42
N MET A 160 -2.81 11.12 -10.20
CA MET A 160 -4.02 10.52 -9.64
C MET A 160 -5.18 11.52 -9.63
N ALA A 161 -4.94 12.79 -9.26
CA ALA A 161 -5.95 13.85 -9.28
C ALA A 161 -6.50 14.10 -10.70
N ARG A 162 -5.65 14.04 -11.73
CA ARG A 162 -6.09 14.10 -13.14
C ARG A 162 -6.84 12.83 -13.58
N ILE A 163 -6.47 11.67 -13.05
CA ILE A 163 -7.15 10.39 -13.33
C ILE A 163 -8.57 10.37 -12.75
N ALA A 164 -8.88 11.22 -11.77
CA ALA A 164 -10.21 11.34 -11.18
C ALA A 164 -11.30 11.77 -12.19
N GLU A 165 -10.91 12.30 -13.36
CA GLU A 165 -11.77 12.44 -14.55
C GLU A 165 -11.97 11.10 -15.29
N THR A 166 -12.38 10.08 -14.55
CA THR A 166 -12.57 8.72 -15.07
C THR A 166 -14.01 8.48 -15.52
N THR A 167 -14.19 7.66 -16.55
CA THR A 167 -15.51 7.24 -17.02
C THR A 167 -16.15 6.24 -16.06
N ALA A 168 -17.49 6.17 -16.05
CA ALA A 168 -18.21 5.14 -15.28
C ALA A 168 -17.76 3.71 -15.65
N ARG A 169 -17.42 3.48 -16.93
CA ARG A 169 -16.94 2.19 -17.43
C ARG A 169 -15.58 1.82 -16.83
N GLU A 170 -14.64 2.75 -16.80
CA GLU A 170 -13.32 2.51 -16.20
C GLU A 170 -13.42 2.20 -14.71
N LEU A 171 -14.28 2.91 -13.97
CA LEU A 171 -14.51 2.64 -12.55
C LEU A 171 -15.06 1.23 -12.32
N GLU A 172 -16.11 0.81 -13.03
CA GLU A 172 -16.65 -0.54 -12.85
C GLU A 172 -15.64 -1.62 -13.28
N SER A 173 -14.87 -1.40 -14.36
CA SER A 173 -13.80 -2.32 -14.75
C SER A 173 -12.71 -2.44 -13.68
N ALA A 174 -12.35 -1.33 -13.01
CA ALA A 174 -11.33 -1.31 -11.96
C ALA A 174 -11.84 -1.89 -10.64
N ARG A 175 -13.15 -1.84 -10.37
CA ARG A 175 -13.76 -2.19 -9.08
C ARG A 175 -13.32 -3.54 -8.55
N HIS A 176 -13.38 -4.58 -9.38
CA HIS A 176 -13.02 -5.93 -8.98
C HIS A 176 -11.53 -6.04 -8.65
N LEU A 177 -10.67 -5.47 -9.50
CA LEU A 177 -9.22 -5.44 -9.28
C LEU A 177 -8.86 -4.70 -7.98
N VAL A 178 -9.43 -3.52 -7.77
CA VAL A 178 -9.20 -2.74 -6.55
C VAL A 178 -9.67 -3.51 -5.32
N ALA A 179 -10.84 -4.13 -5.36
CA ALA A 179 -11.34 -4.94 -4.24
C ALA A 179 -10.42 -6.13 -3.95
N MET A 180 -9.93 -6.82 -4.98
CA MET A 180 -8.99 -7.93 -4.85
C MET A 180 -7.66 -7.50 -4.23
N LEU A 181 -7.07 -6.43 -4.77
CA LEU A 181 -5.80 -5.88 -4.30
C LEU A 181 -5.92 -5.34 -2.89
N PHE A 182 -6.98 -4.59 -2.57
CA PHE A 182 -7.16 -4.01 -1.24
C PHE A 182 -7.39 -5.08 -0.16
N LYS A 183 -8.15 -6.14 -0.46
CA LYS A 183 -8.56 -7.14 0.54
C LYS A 183 -7.59 -8.30 0.68
N PHE A 184 -7.02 -8.78 -0.42
CA PHE A 184 -6.29 -10.05 -0.42
C PHE A 184 -4.78 -9.90 -0.57
N LEU A 185 -4.30 -8.84 -1.22
CA LEU A 185 -2.85 -8.62 -1.33
C LEU A 185 -2.18 -8.46 0.05
N PRO A 186 -2.75 -7.72 1.03
CA PRO A 186 -2.16 -7.64 2.36
C PRO A 186 -2.15 -8.98 3.10
N LEU A 187 -3.21 -9.78 2.91
CA LEU A 187 -3.29 -11.13 3.48
C LEU A 187 -2.19 -12.05 2.93
N VAL A 188 -1.95 -12.00 1.62
CA VAL A 188 -0.85 -12.73 0.96
C VAL A 188 0.49 -12.29 1.54
N ALA A 189 0.74 -10.98 1.61
CA ALA A 189 1.98 -10.43 2.14
C ALA A 189 2.25 -10.89 3.58
N ARG A 190 1.25 -10.79 4.46
CA ARG A 190 1.35 -11.30 5.85
C ARG A 190 1.58 -12.80 5.91
N THR A 191 0.93 -13.56 5.03
CA THR A 191 1.13 -15.01 4.93
C THR A 191 2.58 -15.34 4.56
N ILE A 192 3.14 -14.67 3.55
CA ILE A 192 4.54 -14.83 3.14
C ILE A 192 5.48 -14.51 4.32
N CYS A 193 5.28 -13.38 5.00
CA CYS A 193 6.11 -13.01 6.14
C CYS A 193 6.03 -14.02 7.29
N ALA A 194 4.84 -14.52 7.60
CA ALA A 194 4.62 -15.47 8.70
C ALA A 194 5.25 -16.84 8.43
N VAL A 195 5.12 -17.38 7.20
CA VAL A 195 5.72 -18.69 6.87
C VAL A 195 7.24 -18.63 6.77
N SER A 196 7.79 -17.43 6.54
CA SER A 196 9.24 -17.20 6.43
C SER A 196 9.90 -16.77 7.75
N ASP A 197 9.13 -16.58 8.83
CA ASP A 197 9.61 -16.03 10.11
C ASP A 197 10.41 -14.72 9.95
N ASP A 198 10.01 -13.91 8.98
CA ASP A 198 10.61 -12.60 8.70
C ASP A 198 9.50 -11.60 8.32
N SER A 199 9.30 -10.65 9.22
CA SER A 199 8.32 -9.55 9.10
C SER A 199 8.43 -8.73 7.80
N ASN A 200 9.54 -8.79 7.08
CA ASN A 200 9.71 -8.12 5.78
C ASN A 200 10.29 -9.07 4.70
N TYR A 201 9.95 -10.35 4.77
CA TYR A 201 10.35 -11.30 3.72
C TYR A 201 9.86 -10.83 2.34
N ALA A 202 10.73 -10.91 1.35
CA ALA A 202 10.62 -10.36 0.01
C ALA A 202 10.20 -8.88 -0.05
N GLY A 203 10.42 -8.07 0.99
CA GLY A 203 10.01 -6.66 0.99
C GLY A 203 8.49 -6.45 1.15
N MET A 204 7.79 -7.43 1.72
CA MET A 204 6.32 -7.46 1.78
C MET A 204 5.71 -6.72 2.97
N GLU A 205 6.50 -6.20 3.92
CA GLU A 205 6.01 -5.57 5.16
C GLU A 205 5.00 -4.45 4.87
N GLY A 206 5.35 -3.52 3.97
CA GLY A 206 4.47 -2.40 3.62
C GLY A 206 3.17 -2.83 2.94
N ILE A 207 3.23 -3.89 2.11
CA ILE A 207 2.06 -4.45 1.43
C ILE A 207 1.11 -5.10 2.46
N GLY A 208 1.69 -5.76 3.47
CA GLY A 208 0.98 -6.41 4.56
C GLY A 208 0.20 -5.48 5.49
N SER A 209 0.32 -4.15 5.36
CA SER A 209 -0.41 -3.18 6.18
C SER A 209 -1.28 -2.22 5.34
N LEU A 210 -1.45 -2.43 4.04
CA LEU A 210 -2.22 -1.51 3.19
C LEU A 210 -3.71 -1.44 3.56
N ASP A 211 -4.27 -2.54 4.04
CA ASP A 211 -5.65 -2.62 4.53
C ASP A 211 -5.84 -1.97 5.91
N GLU A 212 -4.76 -1.55 6.58
CA GLU A 212 -4.82 -0.76 7.82
C GLU A 212 -5.08 0.74 7.56
N LEU A 213 -5.01 1.18 6.30
CA LEU A 213 -5.19 2.57 5.88
C LEU A 213 -6.43 2.68 4.98
N PRO A 214 -7.63 2.97 5.54
CA PRO A 214 -8.86 3.11 4.76
C PRO A 214 -8.73 4.07 3.57
N GLU A 215 -7.96 5.14 3.74
CA GLU A 215 -7.68 6.15 2.72
C GLU A 215 -6.92 5.58 1.53
N PHE A 216 -6.16 4.50 1.73
CA PHE A 216 -5.43 3.82 0.66
C PHE A 216 -6.37 3.22 -0.38
N ALA A 217 -7.61 2.84 -0.01
CA ALA A 217 -8.61 2.36 -0.97
C ALA A 217 -8.92 3.42 -2.04
N LEU A 218 -8.96 4.71 -1.67
CA LEU A 218 -9.17 5.81 -2.62
C LEU A 218 -8.00 5.95 -3.59
N LEU A 219 -6.78 5.89 -3.06
CA LEU A 219 -5.56 5.94 -3.86
C LEU A 219 -5.52 4.76 -4.82
N LEU A 220 -5.82 3.55 -4.34
CA LEU A 220 -5.78 2.34 -5.13
C LEU A 220 -6.74 2.37 -6.32
N VAL A 221 -7.90 3.02 -6.20
CA VAL A 221 -8.80 3.25 -7.35
C VAL A 221 -8.09 4.06 -8.45
N ALA A 222 -7.49 5.20 -8.09
CA ALA A 222 -6.78 6.04 -9.05
C ALA A 222 -5.54 5.34 -9.62
N ILE A 223 -4.80 4.60 -8.79
CA ILE A 223 -3.63 3.82 -9.18
C ILE A 223 -4.00 2.76 -10.22
N VAL A 224 -5.02 1.94 -9.96
CA VAL A 224 -5.43 0.86 -10.88
C VAL A 224 -5.89 1.44 -12.21
N ILE A 225 -6.67 2.53 -12.20
CA ILE A 225 -7.09 3.21 -13.44
C ILE A 225 -5.87 3.77 -14.18
N GLY A 226 -4.93 4.39 -13.47
CA GLY A 226 -3.68 4.90 -14.03
C GLY A 226 -2.85 3.79 -14.69
N MET A 227 -2.70 2.66 -14.03
CA MET A 227 -2.02 1.47 -14.56
C MET A 227 -2.72 0.92 -15.81
N ILE A 228 -4.05 0.83 -15.81
CA ILE A 228 -4.82 0.44 -17.01
C ILE A 228 -4.54 1.40 -18.16
N ARG A 229 -4.60 2.72 -17.92
CA ARG A 229 -4.31 3.73 -18.95
C ARG A 229 -2.86 3.70 -19.45
N ALA A 230 -1.93 3.29 -18.58
CA ALA A 230 -0.51 3.13 -18.91
C ALA A 230 -0.15 1.80 -19.60
N GLY A 231 -1.13 0.93 -19.89
CA GLY A 231 -0.87 -0.33 -20.59
C GLY A 231 -0.54 -1.54 -19.70
N TRP A 232 -0.78 -1.45 -18.38
CA TRP A 232 -0.44 -2.51 -17.41
C TRP A 232 -1.56 -3.53 -17.19
N GLN A 233 -2.50 -3.66 -18.15
CA GLN A 233 -3.67 -4.53 -17.97
C GLN A 233 -3.28 -5.99 -17.80
N GLU A 234 -2.27 -6.48 -18.53
CA GLU A 234 -1.79 -7.85 -18.42
C GLU A 234 -1.21 -8.13 -17.03
N ASN A 235 -0.36 -7.22 -16.51
CA ASN A 235 0.18 -7.32 -15.16
C ASN A 235 -0.92 -7.34 -14.09
N LEU A 236 -1.91 -6.45 -14.21
CA LEU A 236 -3.05 -6.41 -13.30
C LEU A 236 -3.89 -7.70 -13.37
N HIS A 237 -4.08 -8.24 -14.58
CA HIS A 237 -4.80 -9.49 -14.77
C HIS A 237 -4.06 -10.67 -14.14
N MET A 238 -2.74 -10.78 -14.34
CA MET A 238 -1.92 -11.83 -13.70
C MET A 238 -2.00 -11.77 -12.18
N ILE A 239 -1.93 -10.57 -11.59
CA ILE A 239 -2.07 -10.40 -10.14
C ILE A 239 -3.47 -10.82 -9.70
N ALA A 240 -4.51 -10.41 -10.42
CA ALA A 240 -5.89 -10.78 -10.09
C ALA A 240 -6.09 -12.31 -10.11
N THR A 241 -5.62 -12.99 -11.16
CA THR A 241 -5.67 -14.45 -11.27
C THR A 241 -4.90 -15.13 -10.15
N ALA A 242 -3.73 -14.62 -9.77
CA ALA A 242 -2.97 -15.16 -8.64
C ALA A 242 -3.71 -14.99 -7.29
N LEU A 243 -4.57 -13.96 -7.17
CA LEU A 243 -5.37 -13.69 -5.98
C LEU A 243 -6.72 -14.43 -5.97
N GLU A 244 -7.21 -14.96 -7.10
CA GLU A 244 -8.51 -15.63 -7.20
C GLU A 244 -8.80 -16.71 -6.14
N PRO A 245 -7.82 -17.50 -5.64
CA PRO A 245 -8.09 -18.49 -4.59
C PRO A 245 -8.26 -17.91 -3.18
N PHE A 246 -7.83 -16.67 -2.94
CA PHE A 246 -7.77 -16.09 -1.59
C PHE A 246 -9.12 -15.75 -0.94
N PRO A 247 -10.20 -15.39 -1.66
CA PRO A 247 -11.53 -15.28 -1.07
C PRO A 247 -11.99 -16.55 -0.36
N ASP A 248 -11.80 -17.72 -0.99
CA ASP A 248 -12.20 -19.01 -0.42
C ASP A 248 -11.30 -19.39 0.76
N LEU A 249 -9.98 -19.19 0.63
CA LEU A 249 -9.04 -19.38 1.74
C LEU A 249 -9.39 -18.49 2.94
N ALA A 250 -9.74 -17.23 2.69
CA ALA A 250 -10.18 -16.31 3.73
C ALA A 250 -11.46 -16.81 4.43
N ALA A 251 -12.44 -17.31 3.68
CA ALA A 251 -13.65 -17.91 4.22
C ALA A 251 -13.38 -19.21 5.00
N ASP A 252 -12.43 -20.04 4.57
CA ASP A 252 -11.98 -21.23 5.29
C ASP A 252 -11.33 -20.87 6.63
N ILE A 253 -10.37 -19.95 6.63
CA ILE A 253 -9.69 -19.55 7.87
C ILE A 253 -10.69 -18.90 8.84
N ARG A 254 -11.66 -18.10 8.37
CA ARG A 254 -12.74 -17.58 9.23
C ARG A 254 -13.54 -18.69 9.90
N ARG A 255 -13.87 -19.75 9.17
CA ARG A 255 -14.56 -20.92 9.75
C ARG A 255 -13.70 -21.59 10.81
N VAL A 256 -12.39 -21.70 10.59
CA VAL A 256 -11.45 -22.25 11.60
C VAL A 256 -11.40 -21.37 12.85
N LEU A 257 -11.41 -20.04 12.71
CA LEU A 257 -11.41 -19.09 13.84
C LEU A 257 -12.68 -19.15 14.70
N GLN A 258 -13.77 -19.74 14.20
CA GLN A 258 -15.00 -19.96 14.97
C GLN A 258 -14.96 -21.26 15.79
N ILE A 259 -13.98 -22.13 15.54
CA ILE A 259 -13.77 -23.38 16.27
C ILE A 259 -12.98 -23.08 17.56
N PRO A 260 -13.32 -23.69 18.72
CA PRO A 260 -12.53 -23.54 19.93
C PRO A 260 -11.06 -23.96 19.71
N ALA A 261 -10.10 -23.19 20.25
CA ALA A 261 -8.66 -23.43 20.06
C ALA A 261 -8.24 -24.86 20.43
N SER A 262 -8.78 -25.42 21.51
CA SER A 262 -8.53 -26.81 21.93
C SER A 262 -8.94 -27.85 20.88
N LYS A 263 -10.00 -27.57 20.11
CA LYS A 263 -10.48 -28.45 19.05
C LYS A 263 -9.66 -28.28 17.77
N VAL A 264 -9.15 -27.08 17.49
CA VAL A 264 -8.20 -26.85 16.41
C VAL A 264 -6.90 -27.60 16.68
N GLU A 265 -6.35 -27.51 17.89
CA GLU A 265 -5.15 -28.25 18.31
C GLU A 265 -5.34 -29.76 18.21
N GLU A 266 -6.48 -30.29 18.68
CA GLU A 266 -6.80 -31.72 18.57
C GLU A 266 -6.85 -32.18 17.10
N ASN A 267 -7.46 -31.37 16.22
CA ASN A 267 -7.57 -31.69 14.79
C ASN A 267 -6.20 -31.63 14.08
N LEU A 268 -5.27 -30.78 14.54
CA LEU A 268 -3.93 -30.64 13.97
C LEU A 268 -2.96 -31.75 14.39
N LYS A 269 -3.12 -32.34 15.57
CA LYS A 269 -2.23 -33.42 16.09
C LYS A 269 -2.15 -34.67 15.20
N ASN A 270 -3.18 -34.91 14.38
CA ASN A 270 -3.24 -36.07 13.48
C ASN A 270 -2.89 -35.72 12.02
N GLN A 271 -2.43 -34.49 11.77
CA GLN A 271 -2.06 -34.04 10.44
C GLN A 271 -0.58 -34.29 10.15
N PRO A 272 -0.16 -34.29 8.87
CA PRO A 272 1.25 -34.36 8.53
C PRO A 272 2.06 -33.24 9.23
N PRO A 273 3.33 -33.48 9.60
CA PRO A 273 4.14 -32.52 10.36
C PRO A 273 4.35 -31.15 9.68
N GLY A 274 4.16 -31.07 8.36
CA GLY A 274 4.14 -29.80 7.63
C GLY A 274 2.89 -28.97 7.92
N VAL A 275 1.73 -29.62 7.95
CA VAL A 275 0.42 -28.99 8.21
C VAL A 275 0.29 -28.57 9.66
N GLU A 276 0.72 -29.43 10.60
CA GLU A 276 0.71 -29.12 12.04
C GLU A 276 1.53 -27.85 12.36
N ARG A 277 2.65 -27.63 11.64
CA ARG A 277 3.51 -26.45 11.83
C ARG A 277 3.01 -25.21 11.08
N GLN A 278 2.48 -25.37 9.87
CA GLN A 278 2.08 -24.23 9.03
C GLN A 278 0.70 -23.67 9.39
N ALA A 279 -0.25 -24.51 9.79
CA ALA A 279 -1.61 -24.06 10.05
C ALA A 279 -1.69 -22.99 11.15
N PRO A 280 -1.01 -23.11 12.31
CA PRO A 280 -0.99 -22.04 13.31
C PRO A 280 -0.38 -20.73 12.78
N LEU A 281 0.66 -20.80 11.95
CA LEU A 281 1.29 -19.60 11.36
C LEU A 281 0.35 -18.89 10.39
N LEU A 282 -0.38 -19.65 9.55
CA LEU A 282 -1.37 -19.09 8.62
C LEU A 282 -2.56 -18.49 9.35
N ILE A 283 -3.06 -19.17 10.38
CA ILE A 283 -4.13 -18.68 11.25
C ILE A 283 -3.66 -17.41 11.96
N ASN A 284 -2.46 -17.39 12.52
CA ASN A 284 -1.90 -16.21 13.17
C ASN A 284 -1.67 -15.07 12.18
N ALA A 285 -1.13 -15.31 10.98
CA ALA A 285 -0.98 -14.27 9.94
C ALA A 285 -2.34 -13.65 9.56
N ALA A 286 -3.35 -14.50 9.50
CA ALA A 286 -4.74 -14.12 9.27
C ALA A 286 -5.40 -13.43 10.47
N VAL A 287 -4.90 -13.60 11.69
CA VAL A 287 -5.40 -13.00 12.95
C VAL A 287 -4.59 -11.78 13.38
N ASP A 288 -3.32 -11.68 12.99
CA ASP A 288 -2.46 -10.52 13.23
C ASP A 288 -2.74 -9.42 12.21
N GLY A 289 -3.37 -9.76 11.07
CA GLY A 289 -4.05 -8.81 10.18
C GLY A 289 -5.51 -9.17 9.89
N LYS A 290 -6.15 -9.82 10.86
CA LYS A 290 -7.58 -10.14 11.02
C LYS A 290 -8.42 -10.13 9.74
N LEU A 291 -8.62 -11.32 9.17
CA LEU A 291 -9.54 -11.70 8.09
C LEU A 291 -10.96 -11.08 8.11
N ASP A 292 -11.34 -10.38 9.17
CA ASP A 292 -12.62 -9.71 9.38
C ASP A 292 -12.55 -8.42 10.23
N GLN A 293 -11.37 -7.93 10.63
CA GLN A 293 -11.28 -6.61 11.28
C GLN A 293 -10.84 -5.57 10.28
N ALA A 294 -11.67 -4.54 10.17
CA ALA A 294 -11.19 -3.29 9.64
C ALA A 294 -10.13 -2.69 10.63
N PRO A 295 -9.29 -1.72 10.19
CA PRO A 295 -7.95 -1.43 10.74
C PRO A 295 -7.80 -1.23 12.25
N HIS A 296 -6.74 -1.77 12.84
CA HIS A 296 -6.50 -1.56 14.27
C HIS A 296 -6.18 -0.10 14.67
N ARG A 297 -6.95 0.40 15.65
CA ARG A 297 -6.56 1.57 16.47
C ARG A 297 -5.22 1.29 17.15
N ARG A 298 -4.23 2.12 16.87
CA ARG A 298 -3.08 2.29 17.76
C ARG A 298 -3.57 2.93 19.06
N ARG A 299 -3.29 2.26 20.19
CA ARG A 299 -3.32 2.88 21.52
C ARG A 299 -2.04 3.68 21.72
#